data_AF-A0A7C1AQD7-F1
#
_entry.id   AF-A0A7C1AQD7-F1
#
_cell.length_a   1.000
_cell.length_b   1.000
_cell.length_c   1.000
_cell.angle_alpha   90.00
_cell.angle_beta   90.00
_cell.angle_gamma   90.00
#
_symmetry.space_group_name_H-M   'P 1'
#
loop_
_entity.id
_entity.type
_entity.pdbx_description
1 polymer ?
#
loop_
_entity_poly.entity_id
_entity_poly.type
_entity_poly.pdbx_seq_one_letter_code
_entity_poly.pdbx_strand_id
1 'polypeptide(L)'
;MKVTLLSKTESRIKLLIEDVDVGFVNALRRVLVSEIPVYAVDHIIVYENTSQLYDEILAHRLGLVPLSTPANVDKEVTLSIEKEGP
;
A
#
# COMPACT_ATOMS: atom_id res chain seq x y z
N MET A 1 -2.74 24.77 -16.81
CA MET A 1 -3.14 23.62 -15.98
C MET A 1 -4.38 23.99 -15.18
N LYS A 2 -5.52 23.43 -15.57
CA LYS A 2 -6.79 23.54 -14.87
C LYS A 2 -7.15 22.17 -14.33
N VAL A 3 -7.43 22.08 -13.02
CA VAL A 3 -7.79 20.82 -12.35
C VAL A 3 -9.22 20.91 -11.85
N THR A 4 -10.06 19.98 -12.29
CA THR A 4 -11.48 19.90 -11.91
C THR A 4 -11.74 18.59 -11.17
N LEU A 5 -12.32 18.66 -9.97
CA LEU A 5 -12.74 17.47 -9.22
C LEU A 5 -14.08 16.97 -9.78
N LEU A 6 -14.12 15.73 -10.28
CA LEU A 6 -15.36 15.12 -10.79
C LEU A 6 -16.10 14.34 -9.70
N SER A 7 -15.36 13.57 -8.89
CA SER A 7 -15.96 12.78 -7.79
C SER A 7 -14.90 12.42 -6.75
N LYS A 8 -15.32 12.32 -5.49
CA LYS A 8 -14.49 11.89 -4.35
C LYS A 8 -15.27 10.93 -3.47
N THR A 9 -14.69 9.77 -3.19
CA THR A 9 -15.11 8.82 -2.14
C THR A 9 -13.93 8.59 -1.20
N GLU A 10 -14.09 7.79 -0.14
CA GLU A 10 -13.03 7.51 0.83
C GLU A 10 -11.78 6.87 0.19
N SER A 11 -11.97 5.97 -0.78
CA SER A 11 -10.89 5.23 -1.44
C SER A 11 -10.62 5.63 -2.90
N ARG A 12 -11.34 6.62 -3.46
CA ARG A 12 -11.23 6.96 -4.89
C ARG A 12 -11.43 8.45 -5.13
N ILE A 13 -10.58 9.01 -5.99
CA ILE A 13 -10.70 10.39 -6.49
C ILE A 13 -10.68 10.35 -8.02
N LYS A 14 -11.58 11.09 -8.66
CA LYS A 14 -11.56 11.32 -10.11
C LYS A 14 -11.31 12.80 -10.39
N LEU A 15 -10.24 13.08 -11.13
CA LEU A 15 -9.81 14.42 -11.51
C LEU A 15 -9.83 14.55 -13.04
N LEU A 16 -10.25 15.71 -13.53
CA LEU A 16 -10.06 16.13 -14.92
C LEU A 16 -8.96 17.20 -14.94
N ILE A 17 -7.88 16.95 -15.68
CA ILE A 17 -6.75 17.86 -15.81
C ILE A 17 -6.68 18.34 -17.25
N GLU A 18 -6.73 19.66 -17.44
CA GLU A 18 -6.75 20.34 -18.73
C GLU A 18 -5.58 21.34 -18.81
N ASP A 19 -5.25 21.80 -20.03
CA ASP A 19 -4.17 22.79 -20.29
C ASP A 19 -2.80 22.36 -19.74
N VAL A 20 -2.41 21.11 -19.99
CA VAL A 20 -1.13 20.54 -19.58
C VAL A 20 -0.64 19.54 -20.61
N ASP A 21 0.68 19.39 -20.72
CA ASP A 21 1.29 18.42 -21.63
C ASP A 21 1.02 16.97 -21.18
N VAL A 22 0.86 16.07 -22.15
CA VAL A 22 0.61 14.64 -21.91
C VAL A 22 1.78 14.00 -21.17
N GLY A 23 3.01 14.43 -21.45
CA GLY A 23 4.22 13.98 -20.75
C GLY A 23 4.19 14.29 -19.26
N PHE A 24 3.71 15.48 -18.88
CA PHE A 24 3.55 15.85 -17.47
C PHE A 24 2.50 14.97 -16.76
N VAL A 25 1.34 14.72 -17.38
CA VAL A 25 0.30 13.86 -16.79
C VAL A 25 0.78 12.42 -16.65
N ASN A 26 1.53 11.90 -17.63
CA ASN A 26 2.12 10.57 -17.53
C ASN A 26 3.21 10.51 -16.45
N ALA A 27 4.02 11.56 -16.28
CA ALA A 27 4.98 11.66 -15.19
C ALA A 27 4.27 11.62 -13.83
N LEU A 28 3.19 12.40 -13.65
CA LEU A 28 2.36 12.35 -12.45
C LEU A 28 1.81 10.94 -12.19
N ARG A 29 1.24 10.28 -13.22
CA ARG A 29 0.75 8.90 -13.12
C ARG A 29 1.85 7.92 -12.68
N ARG A 30 3.08 8.06 -13.19
CA ARG A 30 4.22 7.22 -12.81
C ARG A 30 4.57 7.42 -11.34
N VAL A 31 4.73 8.68 -10.91
CA VAL A 31 5.03 9.03 -9.51
C VAL A 31 3.98 8.46 -8.56
N LEU A 32 2.69 8.60 -8.89
CA LEU A 32 1.59 8.06 -8.07
C LEU A 32 1.63 6.54 -7.91
N VAL A 33 2.23 5.81 -8.85
CA VAL A 33 2.27 4.34 -8.84
C VAL A 33 3.55 3.80 -8.20
N SER A 34 4.70 4.45 -8.41
CA SER A 34 6.00 3.88 -8.03
C SER A 34 6.78 4.64 -6.96
N GLU A 35 6.50 5.93 -6.75
CA GLU A 35 7.37 6.80 -5.93
C GLU A 35 6.73 7.19 -4.59
N ILE A 36 5.47 6.83 -4.35
CA ILE A 36 4.82 7.10 -3.07
C ILE A 36 5.27 6.03 -2.07
N PRO A 37 6.02 6.42 -1.01
CA PRO A 37 6.40 5.47 0.02
C PRO A 37 5.17 5.00 0.79
N VAL A 38 5.09 3.70 1.04
CA VAL A 38 4.02 3.05 1.80
C VAL A 38 4.63 2.06 2.78
N TYR A 39 3.99 1.83 3.92
CA TYR A 39 4.38 0.71 4.77
C TYR A 39 4.00 -0.61 4.11
N ALA A 40 4.96 -1.53 4.11
CA ALA A 40 4.79 -2.92 3.71
C ALA A 40 5.56 -3.80 4.71
N VAL A 41 5.16 -5.07 4.82
CA VAL A 41 5.87 -6.03 5.66
C VAL A 41 7.12 -6.52 4.93
N ASP A 42 8.29 -6.25 5.49
CA ASP A 42 9.60 -6.62 4.92
C ASP A 42 10.19 -7.88 5.56
N HIS A 43 10.07 -8.00 6.88
CA HIS A 43 10.57 -9.14 7.64
C HIS A 43 9.48 -9.78 8.49
N ILE A 44 9.44 -11.11 8.49
CA ILE A 44 8.49 -11.92 9.27
C ILE A 44 9.28 -12.95 10.06
N ILE A 45 9.04 -12.99 11.36
CA ILE A 45 9.59 -13.99 12.27
C ILE A 45 8.45 -14.92 12.64
N VAL A 46 8.55 -16.18 12.22
CA VAL A 46 7.58 -17.23 12.55
C VAL A 46 8.10 -17.97 13.78
N TYR A 47 7.38 -17.86 14.90
CA TYR A 47 7.68 -18.62 16.12
C TYR A 47 7.09 -20.02 16.07
N GLU A 48 5.84 -20.13 15.62
CA GLU A 48 5.13 -21.39 15.45
C GLU A 48 4.14 -21.29 14.29
N ASN A 49 4.18 -22.26 13.38
CA ASN A 49 3.16 -22.44 12.35
C ASN A 49 2.80 -23.92 12.23
N THR A 50 1.61 -24.28 12.71
CA THR A 50 1.04 -25.63 12.60
C THR A 50 -0.02 -25.74 11.49
N SER A 51 -0.17 -24.69 10.68
CA SER A 51 -1.10 -24.68 9.56
C SER A 51 -0.62 -25.56 8.40
N GLN A 52 -1.51 -25.80 7.43
CA GLN A 52 -1.16 -26.50 6.20
C GLN A 52 -0.36 -25.64 5.20
N LEU A 53 -0.25 -24.34 5.44
CA LEU A 53 0.48 -23.43 4.56
C LEU A 53 1.92 -23.30 5.01
N TYR A 54 2.84 -23.37 4.05
CA TYR A 54 4.25 -23.10 4.29
C TYR A 54 4.49 -21.65 4.68
N ASP A 55 5.51 -21.43 5.50
CA ASP A 55 5.88 -20.11 6.04
C ASP A 55 6.14 -19.11 4.93
N GLU A 56 6.77 -19.51 3.82
CA GLU A 56 7.08 -18.63 2.70
C GLU A 56 5.81 -18.14 1.98
N ILE A 57 4.78 -18.99 1.91
CA ILE A 57 3.50 -18.64 1.32
C ILE A 57 2.75 -17.67 2.22
N LEU A 58 2.77 -17.90 3.54
CA LEU A 58 2.20 -16.95 4.51
C LEU A 58 2.93 -15.61 4.46
N ALA A 59 4.26 -15.65 4.45
CA ALA A 59 5.09 -14.45 4.39
C ALA A 59 4.85 -13.64 3.12
N HIS A 60 4.82 -14.30 1.96
CA HIS A 60 4.52 -13.64 0.70
C HIS A 60 3.14 -12.99 0.70
N ARG A 61 2.12 -13.66 1.26
CA ARG A 61 0.76 -13.09 1.34
C ARG A 61 0.71 -11.92 2.31
N LEU A 62 1.36 -12.00 3.46
CA LEU A 62 1.42 -10.92 4.46
C LEU A 62 2.15 -9.69 3.90
N GLY A 63 3.20 -9.88 3.10
CA GLY A 63 3.90 -8.79 2.40
C GLY A 63 3.03 -7.99 1.44
N LEU A 64 1.94 -8.58 0.93
CA LEU A 64 1.00 -7.93 0.01
C LEU A 64 -0.21 -7.28 0.71
N VAL A 65 -0.34 -7.40 2.03
CA VAL A 65 -1.43 -6.77 2.77
C VAL A 65 -1.13 -5.27 2.91
N PRO A 66 -1.99 -4.38 2.38
CA PRO A 66 -1.77 -2.95 2.50
C PRO A 66 -1.96 -2.49 3.93
N LEU A 67 -1.00 -1.72 4.46
CA LEU A 67 -1.05 -1.14 5.80
C LEU A 67 -1.45 0.34 5.74
N SER A 68 -2.31 0.76 6.67
CA SER A 68 -2.64 2.18 6.86
C SER A 68 -1.40 2.92 7.35
N THR A 69 -0.93 3.90 6.57
CA THR A 69 0.25 4.71 6.90
C THR A 69 -0.19 5.98 7.65
N PRO A 70 0.01 6.09 8.99
CA PRO A 70 -0.30 7.31 9.72
C PRO A 70 0.64 8.45 9.29
N ALA A 71 0.21 9.71 9.49
CA ALA A 71 0.97 10.88 9.06
C ALA A 71 2.30 11.09 9.82
N ASN A 72 2.46 10.43 10.98
CA ASN A 72 3.69 10.46 11.77
C ASN A 72 4.31 9.06 11.70
N VAL A 73 5.37 8.96 10.90
CA VAL A 73 5.93 7.69 10.43
C VAL A 73 7.23 7.46 11.19
N ASP A 74 7.21 6.57 12.18
CA ASP A 74 8.44 5.96 12.68
C ASP A 74 9.05 5.08 11.58
N LYS A 75 10.38 4.98 11.52
CA LYS A 75 11.05 4.27 10.41
C LYS A 75 10.69 2.79 10.33
N GLU A 76 10.32 2.17 11.45
CA GLU A 76 9.99 0.75 11.55
C GLU A 76 8.82 0.55 12.51
N VAL A 77 7.95 -0.41 12.20
CA VAL A 77 6.81 -0.82 13.03
C VAL A 77 6.83 -2.34 13.12
N THR A 78 6.69 -2.88 14.33
CA THR A 78 6.55 -4.32 14.56
C THR A 78 5.10 -4.68 14.78
N LEU A 79 4.62 -5.70 14.06
CA LEU A 79 3.27 -6.24 14.20
C LEU A 79 3.38 -7.68 14.71
N SER A 80 2.52 -8.05 15.65
CA SER A 80 2.39 -9.42 16.15
C SER A 80 1.05 -9.99 15.75
N ILE A 81 1.05 -11.22 15.24
CA ILE A 81 -0.15 -11.95 14.84
C ILE A 81 -0.19 -13.24 15.65
N GLU A 82 -1.24 -13.41 16.43
CA GLU A 82 -1.54 -14.65 17.13
C GLU A 82 -2.93 -15.10 16.70
N LYS A 83 -3.02 -16.33 16.19
CA LYS A 83 -4.29 -16.89 15.77
C LYS A 83 -4.35 -18.37 16.07
N GLU A 84 -5.22 -18.72 17.01
CA GLU A 84 -5.68 -20.09 17.21
C GLU A 84 -6.81 -20.40 16.22
N GLY A 85 -6.74 -21.59 15.62
CA GLY A 85 -7.82 -22.13 14.80
C GLY A 85 -9.07 -22.42 15.63
N PRO A 86 -10.23 -22.69 15.00
CA PRO A 86 -11.31 -23.39 15.68
C PRO A 86 -10.86 -24.78 16.15
#